data_AF-A0A5C6FAU2-F1
#
_entry.id   AF-A0A5C6FAU2-F1
#
_cell.length_a   1.000
_cell.length_b   1.000
_cell.length_c   1.000
_cell.angle_alpha   90.00
_cell.angle_beta   90.00
_cell.angle_gamma   90.00
#
_symmetry.space_group_name_H-M   'P 1'
#
loop_
_entity.id
_entity.type
_entity.pdbx_description
1 polymer ?
#
loop_
_entity_poly.entity_id
_entity_poly.type
_entity_poly.pdbx_seq_one_letter_code
_entity_poly.pdbx_strand_id
1 'polypeptide(L)' 'MDTRVDAPLQWVESITMLRLPEQADQRLQNLMDRNNEGQLTDQERADLAALAELSERLSLVRAEALHLLGRKPS' A
#
# COMPACT_ATOMS: atom_id res chain seq x y z
N MET A 1 -6.27 17.76 22.95
CA MET A 1 -6.21 16.39 23.51
C MET A 1 -5.30 15.61 22.59
N ASP A 2 -4.05 15.42 22.97
CA ASP A 2 -3.05 14.68 22.20
C ASP A 2 -2.99 13.26 22.80
N THR A 3 -3.85 12.38 22.29
CA THR A 3 -3.99 11.01 22.81
C THR A 3 -2.92 10.13 22.15
N ARG A 4 -1.68 10.21 22.65
CA ARG A 4 -0.61 9.30 22.24
C ARG A 4 -0.74 7.98 22.99
N VAL A 5 -0.70 6.88 22.26
CA VAL A 5 -0.65 5.53 22.82
C VAL A 5 0.77 5.00 22.65
N ASP A 6 1.36 4.49 23.73
CA ASP A 6 2.66 3.81 23.64
C ASP A 6 2.49 2.51 22.85
N ALA A 7 3.19 2.40 21.73
CA ALA A 7 3.18 1.23 20.89
C ALA A 7 4.49 0.45 21.03
N PRO A 8 4.45 -0.90 21.14
CA PRO A 8 5.67 -1.70 21.13
C PRO A 8 6.46 -1.47 19.84
N LEU A 9 7.80 -1.33 19.96
CA LEU A 9 8.69 -1.11 18.82
C LEU A 9 8.48 -2.15 17.71
N GLN A 10 8.34 -3.43 18.08
CA GLN A 10 8.11 -4.54 17.15
C GLN A 10 6.80 -4.39 16.35
N TRP A 11 5.79 -3.74 16.93
CA TRP A 11 4.54 -3.48 16.23
C TRP A 11 4.71 -2.37 15.19
N VAL A 12 5.42 -1.28 15.53
CA VAL A 12 5.73 -0.22 14.55
C VAL A 12 6.61 -0.78 13.41
N GLU A 13 7.56 -1.67 13.73
CA GLU A 13 8.37 -2.36 12.73
C GLU A 13 7.53 -3.26 11.80
N SER A 14 6.52 -3.96 12.31
CA SER A 14 5.65 -4.80 11.45
C SER A 14 4.82 -3.95 10.48
N ILE A 15 4.41 -2.74 10.87
CA ILE A 15 3.73 -1.79 9.99
C ILE A 15 4.64 -1.38 8.82
N THR A 16 5.96 -1.28 9.03
CA THR A 16 6.90 -0.96 7.95
C THR A 16 6.95 -2.05 6.86
N MET A 17 6.46 -3.25 7.17
CA MET A 17 6.42 -4.38 6.25
C MET A 17 5.06 -4.53 5.56
N LEU A 18 4.07 -3.68 5.87
CA LEU A 18 2.76 -3.72 5.21
C LEU A 18 2.89 -3.45 3.71
N ARG A 19 2.36 -4.41 2.94
CA ARG A 19 2.28 -4.42 1.49
C ARG A 19 1.00 -5.15 1.09
N LEU A 20 0.60 -5.02 -0.17
CA LEU A 20 -0.45 -5.87 -0.72
C LEU A 20 -0.02 -7.35 -0.61
N PRO A 21 -0.95 -8.28 -0.35
CA PRO A 21 -0.69 -9.70 -0.53
C PRO A 21 -0.20 -9.99 -1.94
N GLU A 22 0.70 -10.97 -2.11
CA GLU A 22 1.35 -11.29 -3.38
C GLU A 22 0.36 -11.44 -4.55
N GLN A 23 -0.76 -12.13 -4.32
CA GLN A 23 -1.80 -12.30 -5.35
C GLN A 23 -2.47 -10.99 -5.76
N ALA A 24 -2.69 -10.08 -4.80
CA ALA A 24 -3.29 -8.77 -5.07
C ALA A 24 -2.29 -7.85 -5.77
N ASP A 25 -1.01 -7.91 -5.40
CA ASP A 25 0.06 -7.17 -6.08
C ASP A 25 0.22 -7.65 -7.53
N GLN A 26 0.28 -8.96 -7.77
CA GLN A 26 0.33 -9.52 -9.12
C GLN A 26 -0.91 -9.14 -9.94
N ARG A 27 -2.10 -9.13 -9.34
CA ARG A 27 -3.33 -8.68 -10.00
C ARG A 27 -3.25 -7.20 -10.38
N LEU A 28 -2.75 -6.35 -9.50
CA LEU A 28 -2.53 -4.92 -9.76
C LEU A 28 -1.57 -4.73 -10.94
N GLN A 29 -0.42 -5.42 -10.96
CA GLN A 29 0.54 -5.36 -12.07
C GLN A 29 -0.10 -5.75 -13.41
N ASN A 30 -0.77 -6.91 -13.45
CA ASN A 30 -1.43 -7.38 -14.68
C ASN A 30 -2.51 -6.40 -15.19
N LEU A 31 -3.23 -5.74 -14.29
CA LEU A 31 -4.23 -4.74 -14.65
C LEU A 31 -3.57 -3.45 -15.17
N MET A 32 -2.46 -3.00 -14.57
CA MET A 32 -1.70 -1.84 -15.06
C MET A 32 -1.14 -2.09 -16.46
N ASP A 33 -0.56 -3.27 -16.70
CA ASP A 33 -0.02 -3.66 -18.01
C ASP A 33 -1.12 -3.62 -19.09
N ARG A 34 -2.26 -4.26 -18.82
CA ARG A 34 -3.41 -4.26 -19.75
C ARG A 34 -4.06 -2.88 -19.90
N ASN A 35 -4.00 -2.04 -18.87
CA ASN A 35 -4.47 -0.66 -18.95
C ASN A 35 -3.62 0.17 -19.92
N ASN A 36 -2.31 -0.01 -19.91
CA ASN A 36 -1.40 0.64 -20.86
C ASN A 36 -1.70 0.23 -22.31
N GLU A 37 -2.20 -0.99 -22.51
CA GLU A 37 -2.63 -1.50 -23.81
C GLU A 37 -4.07 -1.11 -24.18
N GLY A 38 -4.80 -0.43 -23.29
CA GLY A 38 -6.20 -0.04 -23.51
C GLY A 38 -7.20 -1.20 -23.46
N GLN A 39 -6.83 -2.34 -22.90
CA GLN A 39 -7.58 -3.60 -22.97
C GLN A 39 -8.45 -3.90 -21.72
N LEU A 40 -8.60 -2.92 -20.83
CA LEU A 40 -9.45 -3.10 -19.66
C LEU A 40 -10.93 -2.94 -19.98
N THR A 41 -11.74 -3.81 -19.40
CA THR A 41 -13.18 -3.57 -19.25
C THR A 41 -13.43 -2.49 -18.19
N ASP A 42 -14.64 -1.97 -18.13
CA ASP A 42 -14.99 -0.94 -17.13
C ASP A 42 -14.93 -1.48 -15.70
N GLN A 43 -15.29 -2.74 -15.49
CA GLN A 43 -15.13 -3.40 -14.19
C GLN A 43 -13.65 -3.52 -13.81
N GLU A 44 -12.79 -3.92 -14.75
CA GLU A 44 -11.36 -4.04 -14.48
C GLU A 44 -10.69 -2.68 -14.24
N ARG A 45 -11.17 -1.61 -14.86
CA ARG A 45 -10.74 -0.24 -14.54
C ARG A 45 -11.11 0.15 -13.12
N ALA A 46 -12.31 -0.19 -12.65
CA ALA A 46 -12.73 0.05 -11.28
C ALA A 46 -11.89 -0.76 -10.28
N ASP A 47 -11.63 -2.04 -10.58
CA ASP A 47 -10.79 -2.91 -9.76
C ASP A 47 -9.35 -2.37 -9.70
N LEU A 48 -8.79 -1.93 -10.83
CA LEU A 48 -7.46 -1.32 -10.90
C LEU A 48 -7.38 -0.07 -10.02
N ALA A 49 -8.36 0.83 -10.12
CA ALA A 49 -8.42 2.04 -9.30
C ALA A 49 -8.46 1.72 -7.80
N ALA A 50 -9.29 0.76 -7.39
CA ALA A 50 -9.41 0.36 -5.98
C ALA A 50 -8.12 -0.28 -5.45
N LEU A 51 -7.45 -1.14 -6.23
CA LEU A 51 -6.18 -1.76 -5.84
C LEU A 51 -5.04 -0.73 -5.77
N ALA A 52 -4.98 0.20 -6.72
CA ALA A 52 -3.99 1.27 -6.72
C ALA A 52 -4.15 2.19 -5.50
N GLU A 53 -5.39 2.60 -5.18
CA GLU A 53 -5.69 3.41 -4.00
C GLU A 53 -5.29 2.70 -2.71
N LEU A 54 -5.58 1.39 -2.59
CA LEU A 54 -5.16 0.62 -1.43
C LEU A 54 -3.63 0.56 -1.30
N SER A 55 -2.92 0.33 -2.42
CA SER A 55 -1.46 0.29 -2.46
C SER A 55 -0.83 1.61 -2.01
N GLU A 56 -1.40 2.74 -2.44
CA GLU A 56 -0.96 4.07 -2.04
C GLU A 56 -1.17 4.30 -0.54
N ARG A 57 -2.35 3.99 -0.01
CA ARG A 57 -2.66 4.11 1.42
C ARG A 57 -1.71 3.27 2.27
N LEU A 58 -1.41 2.03 1.87
CA LEU A 58 -0.43 1.19 2.56
C LEU A 58 0.99 1.80 2.53
N SER A 59 1.36 2.41 1.40
CA SER A 59 2.65 3.06 1.25
C SER A 59 2.79 4.30 2.14
N LEU A 60 1.72 5.09 2.30
CA LEU A 60 1.69 6.23 3.23
C LEU A 60 1.84 5.79 4.68
N VAL A 61 1.08 4.77 5.10
CA VAL A 61 1.16 4.22 6.47
C VAL A 61 2.55 3.64 6.74
N ARG A 62 3.15 2.95 5.77
CA ARG A 62 4.53 2.46 5.87
C ARG A 62 5.54 3.60 6.00
N ALA A 63 5.37 4.68 5.23
CA ALA A 63 6.25 5.85 5.30
C ALA A 63 6.14 6.55 6.66
N GLU A 64 4.95 6.67 7.23
CA GLU A 64 4.72 7.23 8.56
C GLU A 64 5.38 6.36 9.65
N ALA A 65 5.23 5.03 9.57
CA ALA A 65 5.91 4.12 10.50
C ALA A 65 7.44 4.23 10.41
N LEU A 66 8.00 4.34 9.20
CA LEU A 66 9.44 4.55 9.03
C LEU A 66 9.89 5.90 9.60
N HIS A 67 9.10 6.95 9.42
CA HIS A 67 9.37 8.27 10.00
C HIS A 67 9.40 8.20 11.54
N LEU A 68 8.44 7.52 12.17
CA LEU A 68 8.40 7.32 13.62
C LEU A 68 9.62 6.55 14.15
N LEU A 69 10.18 5.65 13.34
CA LEU A 69 11.41 4.90 13.67
C LEU A 69 12.70 5.67 13.35
N GLY A 70 12.62 6.89 12.80
CA GLY A 70 13.78 7.64 12.33
C GLY A 70 14.49 7.03 11.11
N ARG A 71 13.80 6.15 10.36
CA ARG A 71 14.30 5.49 9.15
C ARG A 71 13.80 6.23 7.91
N LYS A 72 14.57 6.21 6.82
CA LYS A 72 14.12 6.74 5.52
C LYS A 72 13.33 5.67 4.77
N PRO A 73 12.26 6.04 4.05
CA PRO A 73 11.62 5.13 3.08
C PRO A 73 12.61 4.75 1.99
N SER A 74 12.76 3.44 1.77
CA SER A 74 13.55 2.82 0.70
C SER A 74 12.81 2.82 -0.63
#